data_AF-A0A847L4J9-F1
#
_entry.id   AF-A0A847L4J9-F1
#
_cell.length_a   1.000
_cell.length_b   1.000
_cell.length_c   1.000
_cell.angle_alpha   90.00
_cell.angle_beta   90.00
_cell.angle_gamma   90.00
#
_symmetry.space_group_name_H-M   'P 1'
#
loop_
_entity.id
_entity.type
_entity.pdbx_description
1 polymer ?
#
loop_
_entity_poly.entity_id
_entity_poly.type
_entity_poly.pdbx_seq_one_letter_code
_entity_poly.pdbx_strand_id
1 'polypeptide(L)'
;MNKRLHFLFTMLIALSAISCQGKSYNKKATESITPNVNKQEQEIETEEPQQSLTVDSIAYNLKLASLANGDTTGLWPVKDQPLPLNGAILPFNRIIAYYGNLYSTKMGILGELPPKQMWQRLNAELKAWRTTDPATPVVPALHYIAVVAQGSPGKDGKYRFRMPENQIDSVLAIAQMQENTLVFLDIQVALSKIQDELPLLEKYLKLPHVHLGIDPEFSMKDGTPPGKKIGTFDAKEINYCSDFLTKLVKENNLPPKVFVIHRFTRRMITNYQNIKLHPEVQIVIDMDGWGPPELKFGTHRNYIYSEPIQFTGFKLFYKNDVKKAPHRMLTPQELLKLKPQPIYIQYQ
;
A
#
# COMPACT_ATOMS: atom_id res chain seq x y z
N MET A 1 16.28 -34.11 53.29
CA MET A 1 15.83 -35.27 52.47
C MET A 1 16.36 -35.03 51.06
N ASN A 2 17.56 -35.52 50.70
CA ASN A 2 17.85 -36.81 50.03
C ASN A 2 16.95 -37.05 48.80
N LYS A 3 17.39 -37.36 47.57
CA LYS A 3 18.70 -37.72 46.96
C LYS A 3 18.52 -37.65 45.42
N ARG A 4 19.65 -37.53 44.70
CA ARG A 4 19.84 -37.74 43.25
C ARG A 4 19.43 -39.15 42.78
N LEU A 5 19.11 -39.35 41.48
CA LEU A 5 19.67 -40.44 40.67
C LEU A 5 19.48 -40.26 39.15
N HIS A 6 20.57 -40.46 38.40
CA HIS A 6 20.64 -40.69 36.94
C HIS A 6 20.15 -42.10 36.57
N PHE A 7 19.76 -42.34 35.31
CA PHE A 7 20.16 -43.56 34.59
C PHE A 7 20.06 -43.38 33.05
N LEU A 8 21.19 -43.61 32.36
CA LEU A 8 21.28 -43.90 30.92
C LEU A 8 20.92 -45.37 30.68
N PHE A 9 20.33 -45.71 29.53
CA PHE A 9 20.56 -47.03 28.92
C PHE A 9 20.41 -47.00 27.39
N THR A 10 21.54 -47.22 26.72
CA THR A 10 21.68 -47.64 25.32
C THR A 10 21.43 -49.15 25.22
N MET A 11 20.73 -49.64 24.18
CA MET A 11 20.93 -51.01 23.73
C MET A 11 20.65 -51.16 22.23
N LEU A 12 21.61 -51.83 21.58
CA LEU A 12 21.76 -52.15 20.16
C LEU A 12 21.46 -53.65 19.99
N ILE A 13 20.61 -54.09 19.05
CA ILE A 13 20.55 -55.50 18.59
C ILE A 13 20.28 -55.55 17.08
N ALA A 14 20.97 -56.50 16.44
CA ALA A 14 21.28 -56.62 15.03
C ALA A 14 20.48 -57.71 14.26
N LEU A 15 20.55 -57.59 12.93
CA LEU A 15 20.51 -58.57 11.83
C LEU A 15 19.44 -59.69 11.74
N SER A 16 18.85 -59.78 10.54
CA SER A 16 18.70 -61.07 9.85
C SER A 16 18.86 -60.89 8.33
N ALA A 17 19.58 -61.84 7.72
CA ALA A 17 19.95 -61.90 6.31
C ALA A 17 19.06 -62.90 5.56
N ILE A 18 18.79 -62.64 4.28
CA ILE A 18 18.32 -63.65 3.32
C ILE A 18 19.22 -63.60 2.09
N SER A 19 19.81 -64.76 1.80
CA SER A 19 20.70 -65.06 0.69
C SER A 19 19.93 -65.84 -0.38
N CYS A 20 20.17 -65.54 -1.65
CA CYS A 20 19.95 -66.47 -2.77
C CYS A 20 21.20 -66.50 -3.67
N GLN A 21 21.82 -67.68 -3.76
CA GLN A 21 22.76 -68.12 -4.80
C GLN A 21 21.98 -68.30 -6.13
N GLY A 22 22.53 -68.26 -7.35
CA GLY A 22 23.88 -68.19 -7.88
C GLY A 22 23.84 -68.73 -9.33
N LYS A 23 24.80 -68.37 -10.19
CA LYS A 23 25.45 -69.26 -11.18
C LYS A 23 26.50 -68.48 -11.99
N SER A 24 27.68 -69.10 -12.07
CA SER A 24 28.89 -68.65 -12.76
C SER A 24 28.98 -69.31 -14.14
N TYR A 25 29.51 -68.58 -15.13
CA TYR A 25 30.11 -69.11 -16.36
C TYR A 25 31.43 -68.36 -16.64
N ASN A 26 32.38 -69.07 -17.25
CA ASN A 26 33.83 -68.89 -17.14
C ASN A 26 34.48 -68.39 -18.45
N LYS A 27 35.50 -67.55 -18.31
CA LYS A 27 36.71 -67.29 -19.16
C LYS A 27 36.63 -67.16 -20.69
N LYS A 28 37.17 -66.04 -21.20
CA LYS A 28 38.44 -66.00 -22.00
C LYS A 28 39.00 -64.57 -22.10
N ALA A 29 40.32 -64.47 -22.03
CA ALA A 29 41.11 -63.23 -22.08
C ALA A 29 41.57 -62.93 -23.51
N THR A 30 41.66 -61.65 -23.90
CA THR A 30 42.77 -61.12 -24.73
C THR A 30 42.89 -59.60 -24.55
N GLU A 31 44.11 -59.12 -24.70
CA GLU A 31 44.70 -57.83 -24.32
C GLU A 31 44.07 -56.59 -24.96
N SER A 32 44.18 -55.44 -24.27
CA SER A 32 44.06 -54.13 -24.91
C SER A 32 45.04 -53.13 -24.29
N ILE A 33 45.96 -52.70 -25.16
CA ILE A 33 46.92 -51.60 -25.07
C ILE A 33 46.15 -50.25 -25.09
N THR A 34 46.51 -49.30 -24.23
CA THR A 34 46.15 -47.87 -24.31
C THR A 34 46.93 -47.19 -25.46
N PRO A 35 46.49 -46.08 -26.11
CA PRO A 35 45.85 -44.92 -25.45
C PRO A 35 44.83 -44.06 -26.27
N ASN A 36 44.19 -43.13 -25.54
CA ASN A 36 43.67 -41.81 -25.91
C ASN A 36 42.50 -41.64 -26.91
N VAL A 37 41.41 -40.97 -26.48
CA VAL A 37 40.93 -39.65 -26.94
C VAL A 37 39.49 -39.36 -26.46
N ASN A 38 39.32 -38.16 -25.87
CA ASN A 38 38.13 -37.33 -25.62
C ASN A 38 36.80 -37.96 -25.16
N LYS A 39 36.43 -37.65 -23.92
CA LYS A 39 35.03 -37.35 -23.56
C LYS A 39 34.91 -35.85 -23.32
N GLN A 40 34.17 -35.17 -24.19
CA GLN A 40 33.55 -33.89 -23.86
C GLN A 40 32.46 -34.17 -22.83
N GLU A 41 32.65 -33.71 -21.61
CA GLU A 41 31.55 -33.50 -20.66
C GLU A 41 30.93 -32.13 -20.98
N GLN A 42 29.68 -32.15 -21.44
CA GLN A 42 28.83 -30.96 -21.43
C GLN A 42 28.43 -30.70 -19.97
N GLU A 43 28.99 -29.66 -19.38
CA GLU A 43 28.44 -29.04 -18.17
C GLU A 43 27.05 -28.53 -18.48
N ILE A 44 26.04 -29.14 -17.87
CA ILE A 44 24.71 -28.56 -17.76
C ILE A 44 24.81 -27.54 -16.63
N GLU A 45 24.92 -26.26 -16.99
CA GLU A 45 24.80 -25.16 -16.06
C GLU A 45 23.38 -25.17 -15.47
N THR A 46 23.28 -25.62 -14.23
CA THR A 46 22.06 -25.48 -13.44
C THR A 46 21.86 -23.99 -13.14
N GLU A 47 21.10 -23.28 -13.97
CA GLU A 47 20.62 -21.95 -13.65
C GLU A 47 19.74 -22.03 -12.39
N GLU A 48 20.18 -21.40 -11.30
CA GLU A 48 19.32 -21.18 -10.12
C GLU A 48 18.08 -20.40 -10.56
N PRO A 49 16.86 -20.77 -10.11
CA PRO A 49 15.64 -20.13 -10.58
C PRO A 49 15.64 -18.65 -10.16
N GLN A 50 15.84 -17.77 -11.13
CA GLN A 50 15.84 -16.33 -10.93
C GLN A 50 14.47 -15.90 -10.39
N GLN A 51 14.43 -15.52 -9.12
CA GLN A 51 13.20 -15.13 -8.44
C GLN A 51 12.58 -13.93 -9.18
N SER A 52 11.35 -14.11 -9.71
CA SER A 52 10.61 -13.06 -10.43
C SER A 52 10.62 -11.75 -9.65
N LEU A 53 10.94 -10.63 -10.30
CA LEU A 53 10.93 -9.29 -9.68
C LEU A 53 9.52 -8.79 -9.35
N THR A 54 8.50 -9.33 -10.02
CA THR A 54 7.09 -8.97 -9.87
C THR A 54 6.30 -10.06 -9.15
N VAL A 55 5.16 -9.65 -8.60
CA VAL A 55 4.20 -10.55 -7.95
C VAL A 55 3.67 -11.63 -8.91
N ASP A 56 3.14 -12.72 -8.34
CA ASP A 56 2.45 -13.76 -9.11
C ASP A 56 1.26 -13.17 -9.88
N SER A 57 1.29 -13.31 -11.21
CA SER A 57 0.33 -12.65 -12.09
C SER A 57 -1.09 -13.22 -11.95
N ILE A 58 -1.21 -14.52 -11.69
CA ILE A 58 -2.50 -15.19 -11.51
C ILE A 58 -3.16 -14.71 -10.22
N ALA A 59 -2.44 -14.76 -9.09
CA ALA A 59 -2.93 -14.29 -7.80
C ALA A 59 -3.29 -12.80 -7.83
N TYR A 60 -2.48 -11.97 -8.50
CA TYR A 60 -2.76 -10.55 -8.68
C TYR A 60 -4.06 -10.33 -9.47
N ASN A 61 -4.23 -10.99 -10.62
CA ASN A 61 -5.43 -10.87 -11.45
C ASN A 61 -6.69 -11.39 -10.75
N LEU A 62 -6.59 -12.48 -9.97
CA LEU A 62 -7.71 -12.98 -9.15
C LEU A 62 -8.15 -11.95 -8.10
N LYS A 63 -7.19 -11.28 -7.44
CA LYS A 63 -7.50 -10.22 -6.48
C LYS A 63 -8.09 -8.98 -7.15
N LEU A 64 -7.60 -8.58 -8.32
CA LEU A 64 -8.19 -7.49 -9.10
C LEU A 64 -9.64 -7.80 -9.51
N ALA A 65 -9.91 -9.01 -9.98
CA ALA A 65 -11.27 -9.43 -10.33
C ALA A 65 -12.20 -9.44 -9.10
N SER A 66 -11.70 -9.89 -7.94
CA SER A 66 -12.44 -9.83 -6.68
C SER A 66 -12.77 -8.38 -6.29
N LEU A 67 -11.81 -7.46 -6.36
CA LEU A 67 -12.04 -6.05 -6.03
C LEU A 67 -13.00 -5.36 -7.01
N ALA A 68 -12.99 -5.74 -8.29
CA ALA A 68 -13.95 -5.21 -9.25
C ALA A 68 -15.41 -5.54 -8.88
N ASN A 69 -15.62 -6.54 -8.01
CA ASN A 69 -16.90 -6.84 -7.37
C ASN A 69 -18.04 -7.02 -8.40
N GLY A 70 -17.75 -7.78 -9.45
CA GLY A 70 -18.68 -8.05 -10.55
C GLY A 70 -19.07 -6.79 -11.34
N ASP A 71 -18.17 -5.83 -11.50
CA ASP A 71 -18.36 -4.76 -12.49
C ASP A 71 -18.47 -5.37 -13.90
N THR A 72 -19.52 -4.98 -14.62
CA THR A 72 -19.79 -5.45 -15.98
C THR A 72 -19.65 -4.35 -17.03
N THR A 73 -19.25 -3.15 -16.61
CA THR A 73 -19.13 -1.99 -17.50
C THR A 73 -17.82 -1.98 -18.28
N GLY A 74 -16.84 -2.75 -17.82
CA GLY A 74 -15.49 -2.80 -18.39
C GLY A 74 -14.59 -1.66 -17.91
N LEU A 75 -15.04 -0.84 -16.95
CA LEU A 75 -14.24 0.18 -16.29
C LEU A 75 -13.29 -0.41 -15.23
N TRP A 76 -13.74 -1.47 -14.54
CA TRP A 76 -13.00 -2.10 -13.45
C TRP A 76 -12.90 -3.62 -13.64
N PRO A 77 -11.76 -4.27 -13.29
CA PRO A 77 -10.50 -3.61 -12.96
C PRO A 77 -9.96 -2.86 -14.18
N VAL A 78 -9.11 -1.84 -13.95
CA VAL A 78 -8.46 -1.12 -15.05
C VAL A 78 -7.68 -2.12 -15.90
N LYS A 79 -7.75 -1.99 -17.22
CA LYS A 79 -7.03 -2.88 -18.14
C LYS A 79 -5.57 -2.47 -18.25
N ASP A 80 -4.71 -3.42 -18.60
CA ASP A 80 -3.30 -3.18 -18.93
C ASP A 80 -2.50 -2.50 -17.81
N GLN A 81 -2.89 -2.71 -16.55
CA GLN A 81 -2.11 -2.26 -15.39
C GLN A 81 -0.79 -3.04 -15.34
N PRO A 82 0.34 -2.39 -15.01
CA PRO A 82 1.58 -3.12 -14.80
C PRO A 82 1.46 -4.09 -13.62
N LEU A 83 2.12 -5.25 -13.72
CA LEU A 83 2.32 -6.10 -12.55
C LEU A 83 3.24 -5.37 -11.58
N PRO A 84 2.85 -5.21 -10.30
CA PRO A 84 3.69 -4.51 -9.34
C PRO A 84 4.89 -5.38 -8.95
N LEU A 85 5.96 -4.73 -8.46
CA LEU A 85 7.11 -5.45 -7.90
C LEU A 85 6.70 -6.26 -6.66
N ASN A 86 7.52 -7.25 -6.29
CA ASN A 86 7.36 -7.94 -5.02
C ASN A 86 7.33 -6.97 -3.84
N GLY A 87 6.53 -7.30 -2.82
CA GLY A 87 6.26 -6.41 -1.69
C GLY A 87 5.11 -5.42 -1.92
N ALA A 88 4.39 -5.53 -3.05
CA ALA A 88 3.15 -4.79 -3.26
C ALA A 88 2.12 -5.06 -2.15
N ILE A 89 1.46 -4.01 -1.69
CA ILE A 89 0.48 -4.08 -0.60
C ILE A 89 -0.91 -4.35 -1.19
N LEU A 90 -1.24 -3.66 -2.28
CA LEU A 90 -2.50 -3.72 -3.01
C LEU A 90 -2.36 -4.65 -4.24
N PRO A 91 -3.41 -5.40 -4.59
CA PRO A 91 -4.71 -5.56 -3.92
C PRO A 91 -4.71 -6.61 -2.78
N PHE A 92 -3.55 -7.10 -2.33
CA PHE A 92 -3.46 -8.23 -1.41
C PHE A 92 -3.92 -7.90 0.01
N ASN A 93 -3.75 -6.66 0.45
CA ASN A 93 -4.10 -6.17 1.78
C ASN A 93 -4.96 -4.91 1.69
N ARG A 94 -5.89 -4.75 2.63
CA ARG A 94 -6.63 -3.51 2.84
C ARG A 94 -5.89 -2.62 3.83
N ILE A 95 -5.67 -1.37 3.45
CA ILE A 95 -5.06 -0.36 4.32
C ILE A 95 -6.17 0.36 5.09
N ILE A 96 -6.05 0.44 6.41
CA ILE A 96 -6.96 1.20 7.27
C ILE A 96 -6.16 2.30 7.97
N ALA A 97 -6.46 3.55 7.61
CA ALA A 97 -5.66 4.71 7.97
C ALA A 97 -6.41 5.65 8.93
N TYR A 98 -5.70 6.20 9.91
CA TYR A 98 -6.14 7.38 10.65
C TYR A 98 -5.44 8.63 10.08
N TYR A 99 -6.24 9.62 9.70
CA TYR A 99 -5.76 10.85 9.08
C TYR A 99 -5.64 12.00 10.06
N GLY A 100 -4.65 12.88 9.86
CA GLY A 100 -4.64 14.21 10.47
C GLY A 100 -3.27 14.80 10.72
N ASN A 101 -3.21 15.77 11.65
CA ASN A 101 -2.00 16.53 11.97
C ASN A 101 -1.85 16.68 13.49
N LEU A 102 -0.67 16.37 14.02
CA LEU A 102 -0.37 16.32 15.46
C LEU A 102 -0.43 17.70 16.15
N TYR A 103 -0.35 18.82 15.42
CA TYR A 103 -0.55 20.15 15.97
C TYR A 103 -2.01 20.59 16.01
N SER A 104 -2.94 19.80 15.47
CA SER A 104 -4.33 20.21 15.37
C SER A 104 -5.31 19.06 15.65
N THR A 105 -6.07 19.22 16.74
CA THR A 105 -7.19 18.34 17.09
C THR A 105 -8.40 18.50 16.17
N LYS A 106 -8.36 19.45 15.22
CA LYS A 106 -9.45 19.74 14.27
C LYS A 106 -9.17 19.22 12.86
N MET A 107 -7.96 18.70 12.61
CA MET A 107 -7.53 18.25 11.27
C MET A 107 -7.56 16.73 11.09
N GLY A 108 -8.16 16.01 12.03
CA GLY A 108 -8.42 14.58 11.92
C GLY A 108 -8.06 13.81 13.18
N ILE A 109 -8.64 12.62 13.31
CA ILE A 109 -8.54 11.77 14.50
C ILE A 109 -7.09 11.44 14.92
N LEU A 110 -6.13 11.43 13.99
CA LEU A 110 -4.71 11.20 14.30
C LEU A 110 -4.15 12.26 15.27
N GLY A 111 -4.55 13.52 15.10
CA GLY A 111 -4.14 14.63 15.96
C GLY A 111 -5.08 14.90 17.13
N GLU A 112 -6.26 14.27 17.16
CA GLU A 112 -7.29 14.51 18.18
C GLU A 112 -7.00 13.78 19.50
N LEU A 113 -6.31 12.64 19.45
CA LEU A 113 -6.16 11.72 20.58
C LEU A 113 -4.70 11.48 20.93
N PRO A 114 -4.36 11.32 22.23
CA PRO A 114 -3.04 10.83 22.63
C PRO A 114 -2.74 9.46 22.00
N PRO A 115 -1.48 9.12 21.70
CA PRO A 115 -1.12 7.94 20.91
C PRO A 115 -1.74 6.61 21.37
N LYS A 116 -1.77 6.36 22.69
CA LYS A 116 -2.37 5.12 23.24
C LYS A 116 -3.89 5.05 22.96
N GLN A 117 -4.60 6.16 23.12
CA GLN A 117 -6.05 6.20 22.87
C GLN A 117 -6.36 6.17 21.37
N MET A 118 -5.54 6.86 20.57
CA MET A 118 -5.61 6.79 19.11
C MET A 118 -5.50 5.34 18.64
N TRP A 119 -4.48 4.61 19.10
CA TRP A 119 -4.26 3.20 18.76
C TRP A 119 -5.39 2.28 19.23
N GLN A 120 -5.95 2.51 20.43
CA GLN A 120 -7.11 1.75 20.89
C GLN A 120 -8.29 1.87 19.91
N ARG A 121 -8.56 3.07 19.39
CA ARG A 121 -9.64 3.29 18.43
C ARG A 121 -9.31 2.73 17.04
N LEU A 122 -8.10 2.97 16.53
CA LEU A 122 -7.68 2.39 15.25
C LEU A 122 -7.75 0.85 15.29
N ASN A 123 -7.31 0.23 16.38
CA ASN A 123 -7.41 -1.23 16.56
C ASN A 123 -8.86 -1.75 16.53
N ALA A 124 -9.83 -0.96 16.99
CA ALA A 124 -11.24 -1.29 16.87
C ALA A 124 -11.70 -1.29 15.40
N GLU A 125 -11.29 -0.30 14.61
CA GLU A 125 -11.57 -0.26 13.16
C GLU A 125 -10.89 -1.42 12.42
N LEU A 126 -9.61 -1.72 12.73
CA LEU A 126 -8.90 -2.87 12.16
C LEU A 126 -9.66 -4.16 12.44
N LYS A 127 -10.14 -4.36 13.67
CA LYS A 127 -10.95 -5.53 14.05
C LYS A 127 -12.27 -5.58 13.28
N ALA A 128 -12.95 -4.45 13.13
CA ALA A 128 -14.20 -4.38 12.38
C ALA A 128 -14.01 -4.79 10.92
N TRP A 129 -12.95 -4.32 10.26
CA TRP A 129 -12.62 -4.68 8.89
C TRP A 129 -12.21 -6.15 8.73
N ARG A 130 -11.35 -6.68 9.62
CA ARG A 130 -10.98 -8.11 9.63
C ARG A 130 -12.19 -9.03 9.80
N THR A 131 -13.17 -8.60 10.59
CA THR A 131 -14.40 -9.36 10.81
C THR A 131 -15.33 -9.29 9.61
N THR A 132 -15.40 -8.14 8.94
CA THR A 132 -16.32 -7.91 7.83
C THR A 132 -15.83 -8.57 6.54
N ASP A 133 -14.51 -8.53 6.28
CA ASP A 133 -13.89 -9.14 5.10
C ASP A 133 -12.63 -9.92 5.51
N PRO A 134 -12.79 -11.16 6.01
CA PRO A 134 -11.68 -11.98 6.46
C PRO A 134 -10.77 -12.47 5.32
N ALA A 135 -11.21 -12.39 4.07
CA ALA A 135 -10.44 -12.84 2.90
C ALA A 135 -9.39 -11.79 2.45
N THR A 136 -9.46 -10.58 3.00
CA THR A 136 -8.53 -9.49 2.70
C THR A 136 -7.86 -9.03 4.00
N PRO A 137 -6.60 -9.44 4.25
CA PRO A 137 -5.84 -9.00 5.41
C PRO A 137 -5.78 -7.48 5.54
N VAL A 138 -5.66 -7.00 6.78
CA VAL A 138 -5.74 -5.57 7.11
C VAL A 138 -4.42 -5.06 7.68
N VAL A 139 -3.91 -3.98 7.10
CA VAL A 139 -2.68 -3.28 7.48
C VAL A 139 -3.02 -1.89 8.06
N PRO A 140 -2.53 -1.55 9.27
CA PRO A 140 -2.76 -0.24 9.86
C PRO A 140 -1.91 0.85 9.18
N ALA A 141 -2.43 2.07 9.16
CA ALA A 141 -1.70 3.23 8.66
C ALA A 141 -1.98 4.51 9.45
N LEU A 142 -0.98 5.39 9.53
CA LEU A 142 -1.13 6.77 9.99
C LEU A 142 -0.91 7.70 8.80
N HIS A 143 -1.94 8.43 8.38
CA HIS A 143 -1.87 9.35 7.26
C HIS A 143 -1.73 10.78 7.77
N TYR A 144 -0.49 11.27 7.77
CA TYR A 144 -0.10 12.50 8.42
C TYR A 144 0.07 13.66 7.45
N ILE A 145 -0.57 14.80 7.73
CA ILE A 145 -0.44 16.01 6.91
C ILE A 145 0.90 16.69 7.21
N ALA A 146 1.89 16.43 6.36
CA ALA A 146 3.26 16.92 6.49
C ALA A 146 3.42 18.35 5.93
N VAL A 147 2.61 18.72 4.93
CA VAL A 147 2.50 20.10 4.44
C VAL A 147 1.05 20.51 4.48
N VAL A 148 0.75 21.52 5.30
CA VAL A 148 -0.62 21.93 5.62
C VAL A 148 -0.95 23.23 4.91
N ALA A 149 -2.07 23.29 4.17
CA ALA A 149 -2.57 24.54 3.63
C ALA A 149 -3.07 25.45 4.77
N GLN A 150 -2.76 26.74 4.66
CA GLN A 150 -3.02 27.74 5.68
C GLN A 150 -4.04 28.77 5.18
N GLY A 151 -4.92 29.22 6.06
CA GLY A 151 -5.88 30.29 5.74
C GLY A 151 -5.22 31.66 5.51
N SER A 152 -3.98 31.83 5.97
CA SER A 152 -3.20 33.06 5.88
C SER A 152 -1.86 32.83 5.16
N PRO A 153 -1.31 33.85 4.46
CA PRO A 153 -0.02 33.72 3.80
C PRO A 153 1.12 33.55 4.82
N GLY A 154 2.05 32.64 4.52
CA GLY A 154 3.37 32.63 5.14
C GLY A 154 4.26 33.76 4.62
N LYS A 155 5.51 33.82 5.08
CA LYS A 155 6.48 34.85 4.68
C LYS A 155 6.75 34.89 3.17
N ASP A 156 6.62 33.75 2.49
CA ASP A 156 6.82 33.58 1.05
C ASP A 156 5.51 33.68 0.24
N GLY A 157 4.40 34.02 0.90
CA GLY A 157 3.08 34.16 0.26
C GLY A 157 2.49 32.84 -0.25
N LYS A 158 2.99 31.67 0.19
CA LYS A 158 2.57 30.36 -0.35
C LYS A 158 1.37 29.71 0.35
N TYR A 159 0.86 30.30 1.43
CA TYR A 159 -0.31 29.81 2.17
C TYR A 159 -0.18 28.35 2.62
N ARG A 160 1.00 27.93 3.03
CA ARG A 160 1.22 26.59 3.56
C ARG A 160 2.26 26.61 4.66
N PHE A 161 2.18 25.61 5.53
CA PHE A 161 3.11 25.40 6.62
C PHE A 161 3.65 23.97 6.55
N ARG A 162 4.97 23.86 6.47
CA ARG A 162 5.69 22.58 6.46
C ARG A 162 5.90 22.16 7.90
N MET A 163 5.51 20.94 8.22
CA MET A 163 5.75 20.38 9.55
C MET A 163 7.26 20.29 9.79
N PRO A 164 7.76 20.71 10.97
CA PRO A 164 9.15 20.49 11.29
C PRO A 164 9.46 18.99 11.37
N GLU A 165 10.72 18.63 11.15
CA GLU A 165 11.17 17.23 11.08
C GLU A 165 10.77 16.43 12.33
N ASN A 166 10.89 17.02 13.52
CA ASN A 166 10.52 16.36 14.78
C ASN A 166 9.05 15.93 14.85
N GLN A 167 8.15 16.58 14.10
CA GLN A 167 6.76 16.16 14.01
C GLN A 167 6.57 14.95 13.10
N ILE A 168 7.31 14.90 11.98
CA ILE A 168 7.33 13.74 11.11
C ILE A 168 7.96 12.55 11.87
N ASP A 169 9.05 12.79 12.59
CA ASP A 169 9.68 11.78 13.44
C ASP A 169 8.73 11.30 14.55
N SER A 170 7.91 12.19 15.10
CA SER A 170 6.89 11.82 16.10
C SER A 170 5.84 10.88 15.52
N VAL A 171 5.32 11.12 14.31
CA VAL A 171 4.36 10.19 13.72
C VAL A 171 4.99 8.84 13.35
N LEU A 172 6.27 8.83 12.93
CA LEU A 172 7.02 7.59 12.71
C LEU A 172 7.19 6.80 14.02
N ALA A 173 7.51 7.47 15.13
CA ALA A 173 7.59 6.84 16.45
C ALA A 173 6.23 6.30 16.91
N ILE A 174 5.13 7.02 16.65
CA ILE A 174 3.78 6.53 16.94
C ILE A 174 3.45 5.30 16.08
N ALA A 175 3.85 5.29 14.80
CA ALA A 175 3.67 4.14 13.92
C ALA A 175 4.41 2.90 14.42
N GLN A 176 5.64 3.06 14.93
CA GLN A 176 6.45 1.98 15.51
C GLN A 176 5.83 1.34 16.76
N MET A 177 4.80 1.93 17.38
CA MET A 177 4.09 1.30 18.50
C MET A 177 3.31 0.04 18.08
N GLN A 178 3.08 -0.18 16.79
CA GLN A 178 2.44 -1.38 16.23
C GLN A 178 3.23 -1.87 15.01
N GLU A 179 3.48 -3.18 14.95
CA GLU A 179 4.21 -3.79 13.84
C GLU A 179 3.50 -3.57 12.50
N ASN A 180 4.28 -3.45 11.43
CA ASN A 180 3.81 -3.31 10.05
C ASN A 180 2.91 -2.09 9.80
N THR A 181 2.96 -1.07 10.66
CA THR A 181 2.22 0.18 10.45
C THR A 181 2.85 1.00 9.32
N LEU A 182 2.01 1.40 8.38
CA LEU A 182 2.39 2.30 7.30
C LEU A 182 2.26 3.77 7.73
N VAL A 183 3.04 4.64 7.13
CA VAL A 183 2.89 6.10 7.29
C VAL A 183 2.72 6.73 5.92
N PHE A 184 1.72 7.60 5.77
CA PHE A 184 1.57 8.44 4.59
C PHE A 184 1.92 9.87 4.95
N LEU A 185 2.73 10.53 4.13
CA LEU A 185 3.00 11.95 4.25
C LEU A 185 2.14 12.69 3.23
N ASP A 186 1.11 13.41 3.70
CA ASP A 186 0.20 14.17 2.86
C ASP A 186 0.71 15.59 2.60
N ILE A 187 0.48 16.07 1.37
CA ILE A 187 0.90 17.39 0.92
C ILE A 187 -0.31 18.19 0.42
N GLN A 188 -0.62 19.26 1.15
CA GLN A 188 -1.54 20.32 0.76
C GLN A 188 -0.73 21.53 0.28
N VAL A 189 -0.51 21.65 -1.04
CA VAL A 189 0.48 22.59 -1.60
C VAL A 189 0.09 24.07 -1.55
N ALA A 190 -1.19 24.39 -1.40
CA ALA A 190 -1.72 25.76 -1.46
C ALA A 190 -1.29 26.50 -2.74
N LEU A 191 -0.58 27.63 -2.62
CA LEU A 191 -0.07 28.43 -3.75
C LEU A 191 1.37 28.06 -4.18
N SER A 192 1.90 26.97 -3.63
CA SER A 192 3.16 26.38 -4.08
C SER A 192 2.94 25.34 -5.18
N LYS A 193 4.03 24.73 -5.63
CA LYS A 193 4.05 23.68 -6.63
C LYS A 193 4.46 22.38 -5.94
N ILE A 194 3.92 21.26 -6.41
CA ILE A 194 4.29 19.94 -5.87
C ILE A 194 5.79 19.64 -6.04
N GLN A 195 6.40 20.20 -7.10
CA GLN A 195 7.83 20.10 -7.39
C GLN A 195 8.71 20.78 -6.33
N ASP A 196 8.18 21.77 -5.61
CA ASP A 196 8.92 22.45 -4.54
C ASP A 196 8.77 21.73 -3.20
N GLU A 197 7.74 20.88 -3.05
CA GLU A 197 7.37 20.27 -1.76
C GLU A 197 7.72 18.82 -1.61
N LEU A 198 7.43 18.01 -2.63
CA LEU A 198 7.68 16.58 -2.58
C LEU A 198 9.16 16.25 -2.32
N PRO A 199 10.15 16.91 -2.96
CA PRO A 199 11.56 16.61 -2.72
C PRO A 199 12.02 16.87 -1.28
N LEU A 200 11.35 17.77 -0.54
CA LEU A 200 11.70 18.05 0.86
C LEU A 200 11.39 16.86 1.79
N LEU A 201 10.55 15.93 1.36
CA LEU A 201 10.18 14.73 2.09
C LEU A 201 10.97 13.49 1.65
N GLU A 202 11.92 13.63 0.72
CA GLU A 202 12.67 12.52 0.12
C GLU A 202 13.27 11.58 1.16
N LYS A 203 13.91 12.15 2.19
CA LYS A 203 14.59 11.37 3.24
C LYS A 203 13.64 10.39 3.94
N TYR A 204 12.37 10.77 4.09
CA TYR A 204 11.35 9.93 4.72
C TYR A 204 10.75 8.95 3.73
N LEU A 205 10.53 9.37 2.47
CA LEU A 205 10.00 8.49 1.42
C LEU A 205 10.95 7.34 1.04
N LYS A 206 12.24 7.46 1.36
CA LYS A 206 13.22 6.36 1.29
C LYS A 206 12.97 5.25 2.32
N LEU A 207 12.19 5.48 3.38
CA LEU A 207 11.83 4.44 4.34
C LEU A 207 10.79 3.48 3.72
N PRO A 208 10.96 2.14 3.80
CA PRO A 208 10.08 1.18 3.12
C PRO A 208 8.58 1.35 3.42
N HIS A 209 8.23 1.61 4.69
CA HIS A 209 6.85 1.74 5.20
C HIS A 209 6.25 3.14 5.05
N VAL A 210 6.98 4.10 4.45
CA VAL A 210 6.50 5.46 4.24
C VAL A 210 6.05 5.66 2.79
N HIS A 211 4.89 6.26 2.64
CA HIS A 211 4.11 6.44 1.42
C HIS A 211 3.68 7.90 1.25
N LEU A 212 3.05 8.22 0.11
CA LEU A 212 2.70 9.59 -0.26
C LEU A 212 1.18 9.78 -0.30
N GLY A 213 0.71 10.91 0.23
CA GLY A 213 -0.61 11.48 -0.02
C GLY A 213 -0.48 12.85 -0.70
N ILE A 214 -1.42 13.19 -1.58
CA ILE A 214 -1.62 14.57 -2.01
C ILE A 214 -3.10 14.93 -1.98
N ASP A 215 -3.36 16.20 -1.69
CA ASP A 215 -4.71 16.75 -1.67
C ASP A 215 -4.89 17.82 -2.76
N PRO A 216 -5.52 17.48 -3.89
CA PRO A 216 -5.86 18.45 -4.93
C PRO A 216 -6.79 19.57 -4.46
N GLU A 217 -7.59 19.41 -3.39
CA GLU A 217 -8.48 20.45 -2.88
C GLU A 217 -7.71 21.74 -2.60
N PHE A 218 -6.46 21.61 -2.17
CA PHE A 218 -5.61 22.72 -1.78
C PHE A 218 -4.61 23.12 -2.86
N SER A 219 -4.72 22.62 -4.10
CA SER A 219 -3.79 22.96 -5.17
C SER A 219 -4.30 24.15 -6.00
N MET A 220 -3.88 25.36 -5.62
CA MET A 220 -4.48 26.62 -6.07
C MET A 220 -3.70 27.23 -7.25
N LYS A 221 -4.26 27.18 -8.46
CA LYS A 221 -3.56 27.56 -9.71
C LYS A 221 -3.60 29.03 -10.09
N ASP A 222 -4.49 29.82 -9.48
CA ASP A 222 -4.79 31.19 -9.92
C ASP A 222 -4.57 32.26 -8.86
N GLY A 223 -3.81 31.96 -7.80
CA GLY A 223 -3.56 32.90 -6.71
C GLY A 223 -4.66 32.95 -5.65
N THR A 224 -5.80 32.28 -5.85
CA THR A 224 -6.86 32.22 -4.84
C THR A 224 -6.34 31.54 -3.57
N PRO A 225 -6.53 32.12 -2.38
CA PRO A 225 -6.17 31.46 -1.13
C PRO A 225 -6.87 30.09 -0.96
N PRO A 226 -6.19 29.07 -0.40
CA PRO A 226 -6.78 27.76 -0.17
C PRO A 226 -8.05 27.84 0.71
N GLY A 227 -8.99 26.92 0.49
CA GLY A 227 -10.25 26.85 1.24
C GLY A 227 -11.34 27.85 0.80
N LYS A 228 -11.05 28.75 -0.17
CA LYS A 228 -12.08 29.62 -0.79
C LYS A 228 -12.81 28.96 -1.96
N LYS A 229 -12.14 28.03 -2.64
CA LYS A 229 -12.70 27.15 -3.66
C LYS A 229 -11.85 25.88 -3.70
N ILE A 230 -12.37 24.87 -4.37
CA ILE A 230 -11.68 23.59 -4.56
C ILE A 230 -10.60 23.77 -5.64
N GLY A 231 -9.38 23.40 -5.29
CA GLY A 231 -8.21 23.37 -6.16
C GLY A 231 -8.23 22.20 -7.14
N THR A 232 -7.08 21.99 -7.80
CA THR A 232 -6.95 20.93 -8.81
C THR A 232 -5.50 20.49 -8.98
N PHE A 233 -5.31 19.21 -9.29
CA PHE A 233 -4.08 18.70 -9.86
C PHE A 233 -4.35 18.17 -11.26
N ASP A 234 -3.44 18.47 -12.18
CA ASP A 234 -3.43 17.83 -13.49
C ASP A 234 -2.66 16.50 -13.46
N ALA A 235 -2.97 15.59 -14.38
CA ALA A 235 -2.21 14.37 -14.60
C ALA A 235 -0.69 14.62 -14.73
N LYS A 236 -0.26 15.76 -15.27
CA LYS A 236 1.17 16.13 -15.32
C LYS A 236 1.81 16.21 -13.92
N GLU A 237 1.11 16.77 -12.95
CA GLU A 237 1.62 16.92 -11.58
C GLU A 237 1.54 15.60 -10.82
N ILE A 238 0.50 14.80 -11.07
CA ILE A 238 0.37 13.44 -10.52
C ILE A 238 1.49 12.54 -11.06
N ASN A 239 1.78 12.60 -12.37
CA ASN A 239 2.87 11.85 -12.99
C ASN A 239 4.23 12.28 -12.46
N TYR A 240 4.44 13.57 -12.18
CA TYR A 240 5.67 14.01 -11.51
C TYR A 240 5.86 13.29 -10.15
N CYS A 241 4.80 13.14 -9.36
CA CYS A 241 4.86 12.41 -8.11
C CYS A 241 5.14 10.92 -8.32
N SER A 242 4.46 10.25 -9.25
CA SER A 242 4.66 8.83 -9.51
C SER A 242 6.06 8.54 -10.08
N ASP A 243 6.58 9.40 -10.95
CA ASP A 243 7.95 9.32 -11.47
C ASP A 243 8.99 9.51 -10.35
N PHE A 244 8.75 10.48 -9.44
CA PHE A 244 9.61 10.70 -8.27
C PHE A 244 9.65 9.47 -7.35
N LEU A 245 8.50 8.88 -7.02
CA LEU A 245 8.43 7.66 -6.22
C LEU A 245 9.07 6.47 -6.94
N THR A 246 8.87 6.33 -8.25
CA THR A 246 9.49 5.28 -9.07
C THR A 246 11.01 5.36 -9.01
N LYS A 247 11.58 6.57 -9.14
CA LYS A 247 13.01 6.81 -9.00
C LYS A 247 13.51 6.35 -7.62
N LEU A 248 12.81 6.74 -6.55
CA LEU A 248 13.20 6.33 -5.19
C LEU A 248 13.16 4.83 -4.98
N VAL A 249 12.13 4.16 -5.50
CA VAL A 249 11.99 2.70 -5.42
C VAL A 249 13.17 2.01 -6.09
N LYS A 250 13.52 2.42 -7.31
CA LYS A 250 14.64 1.84 -8.08
C LYS A 250 15.99 2.10 -7.43
N GLU A 251 16.26 3.35 -7.04
CA GLU A 251 17.58 3.74 -6.51
C GLU A 251 17.87 3.16 -5.12
N ASN A 252 16.83 2.80 -4.35
CA ASN A 252 16.97 2.36 -2.97
C ASN A 252 16.45 0.92 -2.75
N ASN A 253 16.13 0.18 -3.82
CA ASN A 253 15.58 -1.18 -3.78
C ASN A 253 14.39 -1.33 -2.81
N LEU A 254 13.46 -0.38 -2.87
CA LEU A 254 12.30 -0.35 -1.96
C LEU A 254 11.17 -1.25 -2.46
N PRO A 255 10.28 -1.71 -1.57
CA PRO A 255 8.98 -2.22 -2.02
C PRO A 255 8.17 -1.10 -2.72
N PRO A 256 7.19 -1.46 -3.58
CA PRO A 256 6.32 -0.50 -4.23
C PRO A 256 5.66 0.48 -3.26
N LYS A 257 5.61 1.77 -3.63
CA LYS A 257 4.96 2.81 -2.84
C LYS A 257 3.47 2.85 -3.12
N VAL A 258 2.65 3.06 -2.09
CA VAL A 258 1.26 3.46 -2.26
C VAL A 258 1.22 4.99 -2.40
N PHE A 259 0.48 5.48 -3.39
CA PHE A 259 0.31 6.91 -3.64
C PHE A 259 -1.18 7.25 -3.61
N VAL A 260 -1.61 7.94 -2.56
CA VAL A 260 -3.00 8.32 -2.34
C VAL A 260 -3.26 9.72 -2.90
N ILE A 261 -4.36 9.88 -3.63
CA ILE A 261 -4.80 11.15 -4.20
C ILE A 261 -6.25 11.37 -3.80
N HIS A 262 -6.51 12.42 -3.03
CA HIS A 262 -7.85 12.74 -2.53
C HIS A 262 -8.75 13.31 -3.64
N ARG A 263 -10.01 12.87 -3.71
CA ARG A 263 -10.98 13.37 -4.69
C ARG A 263 -12.42 13.29 -4.17
N PHE A 264 -13.15 14.39 -4.27
CA PHE A 264 -14.60 14.42 -4.04
C PHE A 264 -15.37 15.31 -5.02
N THR A 265 -14.69 15.91 -6.00
CA THR A 265 -15.32 16.52 -7.17
C THR A 265 -14.56 16.13 -8.42
N ARG A 266 -15.22 16.16 -9.59
CA ARG A 266 -14.58 15.82 -10.87
C ARG A 266 -13.34 16.67 -11.16
N ARG A 267 -13.41 17.98 -10.93
CA ARG A 267 -12.35 18.94 -11.33
C ARG A 267 -11.09 18.89 -10.46
N MET A 268 -11.10 18.15 -9.36
CA MET A 268 -9.91 17.99 -8.52
C MET A 268 -8.78 17.26 -9.24
N ILE A 269 -9.10 16.36 -10.18
CA ILE A 269 -8.12 15.69 -11.02
C ILE A 269 -8.48 15.97 -12.49
N THR A 270 -7.62 16.69 -13.21
CA THR A 270 -7.81 16.91 -14.65
C THR A 270 -6.98 15.95 -15.49
N ASN A 271 -7.51 15.60 -16.67
CA ASN A 271 -6.84 14.74 -17.63
C ASN A 271 -6.43 13.36 -17.06
N TYR A 272 -7.26 12.79 -16.18
CA TYR A 272 -6.93 11.58 -15.43
C TYR A 272 -6.50 10.39 -16.30
N GLN A 273 -6.98 10.32 -17.55
CA GLN A 273 -6.59 9.28 -18.51
C GLN A 273 -5.11 9.34 -18.90
N ASN A 274 -4.45 10.48 -18.68
CA ASN A 274 -3.03 10.68 -18.94
C ASN A 274 -2.15 10.32 -17.72
N ILE A 275 -2.74 9.85 -16.61
CA ILE A 275 -1.99 9.37 -15.44
C ILE A 275 -1.34 8.03 -15.80
N LYS A 276 -0.03 7.93 -15.55
CA LYS A 276 0.78 6.75 -15.88
C LYS A 276 0.88 5.83 -14.67
N LEU A 277 0.74 4.54 -14.92
CA LEU A 277 0.92 3.49 -13.90
C LEU A 277 2.33 2.90 -14.00
N HIS A 278 2.88 2.49 -12.87
CA HIS A 278 4.24 1.96 -12.76
C HIS A 278 4.26 0.70 -11.87
N PRO A 279 5.10 -0.31 -12.15
CA PRO A 279 5.32 -1.45 -11.23
C PRO A 279 5.71 -1.02 -9.81
N GLU A 280 6.37 0.13 -9.68
CA GLU A 280 6.91 0.67 -8.44
C GLU A 280 5.88 1.45 -7.61
N VAL A 281 4.71 1.81 -8.17
CA VAL A 281 3.75 2.70 -7.53
C VAL A 281 2.32 2.18 -7.68
N GLN A 282 1.61 2.10 -6.56
CA GLN A 282 0.21 1.69 -6.46
C GLN A 282 -0.64 2.93 -6.17
N ILE A 283 -1.36 3.43 -7.17
CA ILE A 283 -2.15 4.66 -7.09
C ILE A 283 -3.54 4.36 -6.53
N VAL A 284 -3.92 5.10 -5.49
CA VAL A 284 -5.24 5.04 -4.87
C VAL A 284 -5.92 6.39 -5.07
N ILE A 285 -7.14 6.36 -5.62
CA ILE A 285 -7.99 7.55 -5.62
C ILE A 285 -8.98 7.45 -4.48
N ASP A 286 -8.79 8.28 -3.47
CA ASP A 286 -9.53 8.23 -2.22
C ASP A 286 -10.76 9.14 -2.24
N MET A 287 -11.94 8.58 -2.01
CA MET A 287 -13.18 9.33 -1.94
C MET A 287 -13.24 10.18 -0.66
N ASP A 288 -12.85 11.45 -0.76
CA ASP A 288 -12.65 12.39 0.37
C ASP A 288 -13.88 13.31 0.62
N GLY A 289 -15.07 12.88 0.19
CA GLY A 289 -16.29 13.66 0.36
C GLY A 289 -16.98 13.36 1.69
N TRP A 290 -17.32 14.37 2.48
CA TRP A 290 -18.11 14.19 3.70
C TRP A 290 -19.61 14.40 3.46
N GLY A 291 -20.42 13.76 4.30
CA GLY A 291 -21.88 13.93 4.29
C GLY A 291 -22.64 12.63 4.55
N PRO A 292 -23.98 12.65 4.42
CA PRO A 292 -24.78 11.47 4.66
C PRO A 292 -24.49 10.36 3.62
N PRO A 293 -24.78 9.09 3.93
CA PRO A 293 -24.50 7.93 3.09
C PRO A 293 -24.83 8.09 1.60
N GLU A 294 -26.03 8.61 1.28
CA GLU A 294 -26.47 8.80 -0.11
C GLU A 294 -25.55 9.76 -0.88
N LEU A 295 -25.18 10.89 -0.28
CA LEU A 295 -24.28 11.86 -0.91
C LEU A 295 -22.93 11.21 -1.19
N LYS A 296 -22.39 10.44 -0.23
CA LYS A 296 -21.11 9.75 -0.38
C LYS A 296 -21.15 8.70 -1.48
N PHE A 297 -22.23 7.94 -1.58
CA PHE A 297 -22.44 7.01 -2.71
C PHE A 297 -22.55 7.74 -4.06
N GLY A 298 -23.22 8.89 -4.11
CA GLY A 298 -23.30 9.74 -5.29
C GLY A 298 -21.93 10.26 -5.73
N THR A 299 -21.17 10.83 -4.80
CA THR A 299 -19.80 11.31 -5.02
C THR A 299 -18.89 10.19 -5.53
N HIS A 300 -18.92 9.02 -4.89
CA HIS A 300 -18.17 7.85 -5.34
C HIS A 300 -18.54 7.47 -6.79
N ARG A 301 -19.83 7.32 -7.09
CA ARG A 301 -20.31 6.93 -8.42
C ARG A 301 -19.92 7.93 -9.51
N ASN A 302 -20.05 9.22 -9.22
CA ASN A 302 -19.91 10.28 -10.20
C ASN A 302 -18.46 10.67 -10.48
N TYR A 303 -17.58 10.50 -9.49
CA TYR A 303 -16.20 11.00 -9.56
C TYR A 303 -15.15 9.92 -9.36
N ILE A 304 -15.39 8.85 -8.60
CA ILE A 304 -14.39 7.80 -8.36
C ILE A 304 -14.56 6.65 -9.35
N TYR A 305 -15.76 6.07 -9.38
CA TYR A 305 -16.09 4.93 -10.22
C TYR A 305 -15.98 5.25 -11.72
N SER A 306 -16.50 6.41 -12.13
CA SER A 306 -16.61 6.85 -13.54
C SER A 306 -15.28 7.29 -14.16
N GLU A 307 -14.24 7.50 -13.35
CA GLU A 307 -12.92 7.97 -13.78
C GLU A 307 -11.85 7.06 -13.18
N PRO A 308 -11.74 5.81 -13.69
CA PRO A 308 -10.88 4.79 -13.11
C PRO A 308 -9.39 5.08 -13.37
N ILE A 309 -8.54 4.80 -12.37
CA ILE A 309 -7.08 4.96 -12.46
C ILE A 309 -6.35 3.66 -12.11
N GLN A 310 -6.45 3.15 -10.87
CA GLN A 310 -5.86 1.86 -10.50
C GLN A 310 -6.58 1.20 -9.32
N PHE A 311 -6.60 1.85 -8.15
CA PHE A 311 -7.32 1.41 -6.97
C PHE A 311 -8.21 2.52 -6.41
N THR A 312 -9.24 2.15 -5.65
CA THR A 312 -10.11 3.10 -4.97
C THR A 312 -9.89 3.09 -3.46
N GLY A 313 -10.00 4.29 -2.89
CA GLY A 313 -10.06 4.52 -1.46
C GLY A 313 -11.40 5.12 -1.05
N PHE A 314 -11.70 5.07 0.24
CA PHE A 314 -12.89 5.71 0.79
C PHE A 314 -12.62 6.29 2.16
N LYS A 315 -12.91 7.59 2.33
CA LYS A 315 -12.77 8.26 3.61
C LYS A 315 -14.08 8.33 4.38
N LEU A 316 -14.02 8.17 5.69
CA LEU A 316 -15.12 8.27 6.64
C LEU A 316 -14.81 9.35 7.66
N PHE A 317 -15.80 10.19 7.97
CA PHE A 317 -15.62 11.31 8.90
C PHE A 317 -16.49 11.11 10.14
N TYR A 318 -15.88 10.84 11.29
CA TYR A 318 -16.61 10.55 12.53
C TYR A 318 -17.60 11.66 12.91
N LYS A 319 -17.20 12.92 12.66
CA LYS A 319 -17.98 14.11 13.01
C LYS A 319 -18.78 14.69 11.85
N ASN A 320 -18.26 14.64 10.62
CA ASN A 320 -18.86 15.36 9.50
C ASN A 320 -19.96 14.56 8.79
N ASP A 321 -19.81 13.24 8.70
CA ASP A 321 -20.79 12.39 8.00
C ASP A 321 -22.12 12.30 8.77
N VAL A 322 -22.07 12.48 10.09
CA VAL A 322 -23.24 12.40 10.98
C VAL A 322 -23.98 13.73 11.17
N LYS A 323 -23.53 14.84 10.53
CA LYS A 323 -24.14 16.17 10.72
C LYS A 323 -25.56 16.28 10.18
N LYS A 324 -25.89 15.51 9.14
CA LYS A 324 -27.21 15.50 8.50
C LYS A 324 -27.86 14.14 8.68
N ALA A 325 -29.19 14.09 8.62
CA ALA A 325 -29.93 12.83 8.59
C ALA A 325 -29.34 11.91 7.50
N PRO A 326 -29.18 10.60 7.77
CA PRO A 326 -29.66 9.83 8.93
C PRO A 326 -28.70 9.78 10.14
N HIS A 327 -27.77 10.73 10.31
CA HIS A 327 -26.87 10.84 11.47
C HIS A 327 -25.98 9.62 11.73
N ARG A 328 -25.54 8.96 10.66
CA ARG A 328 -24.60 7.82 10.74
C ARG A 328 -23.58 7.87 9.62
N MET A 329 -22.45 7.22 9.85
CA MET A 329 -21.48 6.89 8.80
C MET A 329 -21.94 5.67 8.00
N LEU A 330 -21.32 5.48 6.84
CA LEU A 330 -21.35 4.22 6.11
C LEU A 330 -20.61 3.14 6.90
N THR A 331 -21.11 1.90 6.84
CA THR A 331 -20.47 0.74 7.48
C THR A 331 -19.49 0.04 6.53
N PRO A 332 -18.55 -0.77 7.05
CA PRO A 332 -17.70 -1.63 6.23
C PRO A 332 -18.49 -2.50 5.24
N GLN A 333 -19.62 -3.09 5.68
CA GLN A 333 -20.50 -3.92 4.83
C GLN A 333 -21.10 -3.12 3.67
N GLU A 334 -21.45 -1.86 3.90
CA GLU A 334 -21.97 -0.98 2.85
C GLU A 334 -20.87 -0.60 1.85
N LEU A 335 -19.65 -0.35 2.32
CA LEU A 335 -18.51 -0.04 1.44
C LEU A 335 -18.10 -1.24 0.59
N LEU A 336 -18.20 -2.48 1.10
CA LEU A 336 -17.92 -3.69 0.32
C LEU A 336 -18.95 -3.96 -0.79
N LYS A 337 -20.07 -3.24 -0.83
CA LYS A 337 -21.03 -3.29 -1.95
C LYS A 337 -20.63 -2.38 -3.11
N LEU A 338 -19.64 -1.52 -2.92
CA LEU A 338 -19.15 -0.63 -3.97
C LEU A 338 -18.44 -1.43 -5.07
N LYS A 339 -18.46 -0.85 -6.26
CA LYS A 339 -17.72 -1.33 -7.42
C LYS A 339 -16.75 -0.23 -7.86
N PRO A 340 -15.44 -0.48 -7.90
CA PRO A 340 -14.77 -1.59 -7.22
C PRO A 340 -14.87 -1.41 -5.69
N GLN A 341 -14.60 -2.47 -4.92
CA GLN A 341 -14.47 -2.40 -3.48
C GLN A 341 -13.25 -1.54 -3.11
N PRO A 342 -13.39 -0.55 -2.22
CA PRO A 342 -12.25 0.24 -1.77
C PRO A 342 -11.25 -0.62 -0.98
N ILE A 343 -9.98 -0.48 -1.32
CA ILE A 343 -8.86 -1.23 -0.70
C ILE A 343 -8.00 -0.35 0.22
N TYR A 344 -8.31 0.95 0.26
CA TYR A 344 -7.77 1.92 1.21
C TYR A 344 -8.93 2.60 1.92
N ILE A 345 -8.95 2.59 3.24
CA ILE A 345 -10.00 3.22 4.04
C ILE A 345 -9.35 4.22 4.98
N GLN A 346 -9.82 5.45 4.96
CA GLN A 346 -9.28 6.51 5.80
C GLN A 346 -10.35 7.02 6.76
N TYR A 347 -10.01 7.18 8.03
CA TYR A 347 -10.89 7.76 9.04
C TYR A 347 -10.36 9.13 9.46
N GLN A 348 -11.26 10.11 9.56
CA GLN A 348 -10.98 11.47 9.99
C GLN A 348 -11.88 11.93 11.13
#